data_AF-A0A2A3LYC0-F1
#
_entry.id   AF-A0A2A3LYC0-F1
#
_cell.length_a   1.000
_cell.length_b   1.000
_cell.length_c   1.000
_cell.angle_alpha   90.00
_cell.angle_beta   90.00
_cell.angle_gamma   90.00
#
_symmetry.space_group_name_H-M   'P 1'
#
loop_
_entity.id
_entity.type
_entity.pdbx_description
1 polymer ?
#
loop_
_entity_poly.entity_id
_entity_poly.type
_entity_poly.pdbx_seq_one_letter_code
_entity_poly.pdbx_strand_id
1 'polypeptide(L)'
;MPDPFAHHLRLKRPCANCPFLKEGAIELAPGRLDGIIEGLMEDDQSTFQCHKTVHSRKGGEWDEDGNYKASGHEAMCAGAAAYLMKNRSPTVAMRFAFATGAATPSDWDDVAASIID
;
A
#
# COMPACT_ATOMS: atom_id res chain seq x y z
N MET A 1 6.96 -17.09 14.41
CA MET A 1 6.56 -16.56 13.09
C MET A 1 6.26 -15.08 13.31
N PRO A 2 6.82 -14.14 12.52
CA PRO A 2 6.43 -12.73 12.66
C PRO A 2 4.93 -12.59 12.41
N ASP A 3 4.28 -11.67 13.12
CA ASP A 3 2.87 -11.35 12.93
C ASP A 3 2.64 -10.99 11.43
N PRO A 4 1.73 -11.69 10.72
CA PRO A 4 1.54 -11.49 9.29
C PRO A 4 1.00 -10.10 8.96
N PHE A 5 0.16 -9.51 9.82
CA PHE A 5 -0.37 -8.17 9.64
C PHE A 5 0.71 -7.12 9.88
N ALA A 6 1.51 -7.28 10.94
CA ALA A 6 2.65 -6.41 11.18
C ALA A 6 3.66 -6.49 10.03
N HIS A 7 3.90 -7.69 9.48
CA HIS A 7 4.77 -7.88 8.32
C HIS A 7 4.20 -7.19 7.08
N HIS A 8 2.91 -7.37 6.79
CA HIS A 8 2.28 -6.80 5.60
C HIS A 8 2.16 -5.27 5.65
N LEU A 9 1.90 -4.70 6.84
CA LEU A 9 1.74 -3.25 7.06
C LEU A 9 3.02 -2.56 7.56
N ARG A 10 4.18 -3.19 7.40
CA ARG A 10 5.47 -2.69 7.90
C ARG A 10 5.93 -1.37 7.29
N LEU A 11 5.41 -0.98 6.13
CA LEU A 11 5.80 0.26 5.44
C LEU A 11 4.96 1.43 5.93
N LYS A 12 5.61 2.38 6.60
CA LYS A 12 4.96 3.57 7.17
C LYS A 12 5.20 4.86 6.39
N ARG A 13 6.13 4.83 5.44
CA ARG A 13 6.48 5.97 4.59
C ARG A 13 6.46 5.58 3.12
N PRO A 14 5.91 6.44 2.24
CA PRO A 14 5.97 6.22 0.80
C PRO A 14 7.42 6.24 0.30
N CYS A 15 7.67 5.64 -0.84
CA CYS A 15 8.96 5.82 -1.52
C CYS A 15 9.08 7.23 -2.09
N ALA A 16 10.32 7.66 -2.37
CA ALA A 16 10.63 9.01 -2.85
C ALA A 16 9.84 9.47 -4.09
N ASN A 17 9.44 8.54 -4.96
CA ASN A 17 8.66 8.80 -6.18
C ASN A 17 7.29 8.12 -6.17
N CYS A 18 6.68 7.95 -5.00
CA CYS A 18 5.38 7.31 -4.88
C CYS A 18 4.30 8.12 -5.62
N PRO A 19 3.41 7.48 -6.40
CA PRO A 19 2.37 8.18 -7.14
C PRO A 19 1.33 8.88 -6.25
N PHE A 20 1.30 8.55 -4.96
CA PHE A 20 0.41 9.19 -3.99
C PHE A 20 0.99 10.47 -3.37
N LEU A 21 2.24 10.84 -3.69
CA LEU A 21 2.83 12.08 -3.18
C LEU A 21 2.31 13.30 -3.93
N LYS A 22 2.11 14.42 -3.23
CA LYS A 22 1.79 15.73 -3.84
C LYS A 22 2.95 16.28 -4.68
N GLU A 23 4.18 16.03 -4.24
CA GLU A 23 5.40 16.52 -4.88
C GLU A 23 6.38 15.37 -5.12
N GLY A 24 7.08 15.40 -6.27
CA GLY A 24 8.07 14.38 -6.62
C GLY A 24 7.50 13.01 -7.02
N ALA A 25 6.19 12.91 -7.20
CA ALA A 25 5.54 11.70 -7.70
C ALA A 25 6.04 11.33 -9.11
N ILE A 26 6.10 10.02 -9.37
CA ILE A 26 6.33 9.52 -10.72
C ILE A 26 5.15 9.87 -11.63
N GLU A 27 5.43 10.26 -12.88
CA GLU A 27 4.39 10.41 -13.89
C GLU A 27 3.82 9.05 -14.28
N LEU A 28 2.50 8.93 -14.19
CA LEU A 28 1.75 7.76 -14.67
C LEU A 28 1.05 8.10 -15.98
N ALA A 29 0.69 7.07 -16.75
CA ALA A 29 -0.16 7.26 -17.92
C ALA A 29 -1.49 7.96 -17.53
N PRO A 30 -2.07 8.78 -18.41
CA PRO A 30 -3.32 9.48 -18.13
C PRO A 30 -4.42 8.54 -17.60
N GLY A 31 -5.10 8.94 -16.53
CA GLY A 31 -6.16 8.17 -15.86
C GLY A 31 -5.69 6.99 -15.01
N ARG A 32 -4.39 6.64 -15.01
CA ARG A 32 -3.89 5.49 -14.24
C ARG A 32 -3.96 5.71 -12.73
N LEU A 33 -3.66 6.91 -12.24
CA LEU A 33 -3.77 7.22 -10.82
C LEU A 33 -5.22 7.17 -10.36
N ASP A 34 -6.13 7.75 -11.15
CA ASP A 34 -7.56 7.78 -10.86
C ASP A 34 -8.13 6.36 -10.74
N GLY A 35 -7.81 5.47 -11.68
CA GLY A 35 -8.24 4.07 -11.60
C GLY A 35 -7.64 3.30 -10.42
N ILE A 36 -6.44 3.65 -9.95
CA ILE A 36 -5.89 3.08 -8.72
C ILE A 36 -6.68 3.56 -7.50
N ILE A 37 -7.02 4.86 -7.45
CA ILE A 37 -7.81 5.45 -6.37
C ILE A 37 -9.22 4.86 -6.33
N GLU A 38 -9.87 4.73 -7.49
CA GLU A 38 -11.19 4.11 -7.62
C GLU A 38 -11.17 2.70 -7.02
N GLY A 39 -10.24 1.85 -7.47
CA GLY A 39 -10.11 0.50 -6.92
C GLY A 39 -9.81 0.45 -5.42
N LEU A 40 -8.98 1.38 -4.92
CA LEU A 40 -8.70 1.50 -3.47
C LEU A 40 -9.94 1.85 -2.64
N MET A 41 -10.83 2.68 -3.20
CA MET A 41 -12.02 3.17 -2.49
C MET A 41 -13.21 2.21 -2.62
N GLU A 42 -13.27 1.42 -3.69
CA GLU A 42 -14.34 0.45 -3.94
C GLU A 42 -14.08 -0.92 -3.30
N ASP A 43 -12.82 -1.34 -3.15
CA ASP A 43 -12.45 -2.65 -2.60
C ASP A 43 -11.65 -2.52 -1.29
N ASP A 44 -12.31 -2.77 -0.16
CA ASP A 44 -11.68 -2.80 1.15
C ASP A 44 -11.10 -4.18 1.53
N GLN A 45 -11.29 -5.21 0.71
CA GLN A 45 -10.84 -6.58 0.99
C GLN A 45 -9.41 -6.82 0.52
N SER A 46 -8.96 -6.10 -0.51
CA SER A 46 -7.59 -6.17 -1.00
C SER A 46 -6.72 -5.03 -0.49
N THR A 47 -5.41 -5.15 -0.73
CA THR A 47 -4.44 -4.08 -0.47
C THR A 47 -3.63 -3.78 -1.72
N PHE A 48 -3.33 -2.50 -1.93
CA PHE A 48 -2.44 -2.10 -3.02
C PHE A 48 -0.99 -2.43 -2.65
N GLN A 49 -0.39 -3.36 -3.38
CA GLN A 49 0.97 -3.83 -3.11
C GLN A 49 2.02 -2.77 -3.44
N CYS A 50 3.06 -2.70 -2.61
CA CYS A 50 4.19 -1.83 -2.89
C CYS A 50 5.01 -2.38 -4.06
N HIS A 51 5.18 -1.58 -5.11
CA HIS A 51 6.00 -1.97 -6.28
C HIS A 51 7.42 -2.39 -5.88
N LYS A 52 8.03 -1.72 -4.88
CA LYS A 52 9.39 -2.05 -4.43
C LYS A 52 9.50 -3.38 -3.73
N THR A 53 8.42 -3.86 -3.09
CA THR A 53 8.43 -5.17 -2.43
C THR A 53 8.13 -6.28 -3.42
N VAL A 54 7.17 -6.04 -4.32
CA VAL A 54 6.79 -6.96 -5.40
C VAL A 54 7.98 -7.25 -6.32
N HIS A 55 8.74 -6.21 -6.72
CA HIS A 55 9.92 -6.34 -7.59
C HIS A 55 11.24 -6.36 -6.82
N SER A 56 11.23 -6.71 -5.52
CA SER A 56 12.47 -6.90 -4.77
C SER A 56 13.07 -8.28 -5.03
N ARG A 57 14.35 -8.47 -4.66
CA ARG A 57 14.99 -9.81 -4.63
C ARG A 57 14.24 -10.83 -3.76
N LYS A 58 13.41 -10.36 -2.82
CA LYS A 58 12.60 -11.21 -1.94
C LYS A 58 11.14 -11.32 -2.39
N GLY A 59 10.75 -10.63 -3.46
CA GLY A 59 9.39 -10.65 -3.96
C GLY A 59 9.06 -11.96 -4.68
N GLY A 60 7.79 -12.09 -5.06
CA GLY A 60 7.28 -13.20 -5.84
C GLY A 60 7.86 -13.33 -7.25
N GLU A 61 7.42 -14.38 -7.93
CA GLU A 61 7.84 -14.74 -9.28
C GLU A 61 6.73 -14.43 -10.28
N TRP A 62 7.13 -14.06 -11.49
CA TRP A 62 6.21 -13.90 -12.62
C TRP A 62 6.39 -15.10 -13.54
N ASP A 63 5.29 -15.77 -13.90
CA ASP A 63 5.33 -16.84 -14.88
C ASP A 63 5.34 -16.29 -16.33
N GLU A 64 5.47 -17.20 -17.29
CA GLU A 64 5.54 -16.86 -18.72
C GLU A 64 4.24 -16.24 -19.25
N ASP A 65 3.11 -16.49 -18.56
CA ASP A 65 1.78 -15.96 -18.90
C ASP A 65 1.51 -14.60 -18.23
N GLY A 66 2.44 -14.10 -17.42
CA GLY A 66 2.33 -12.82 -16.71
C GLY A 66 1.53 -12.89 -15.41
N ASN A 67 1.26 -14.07 -14.86
CA ASN A 67 0.66 -14.21 -13.54
C ASN A 67 1.72 -14.02 -12.45
N TYR A 68 1.30 -13.39 -11.35
CA TYR A 68 2.17 -13.17 -10.20
C TYR A 68 1.94 -14.22 -9.12
N LYS A 69 3.01 -14.91 -8.73
CA LYS A 69 3.03 -15.85 -7.60
C LYS A 69 3.68 -15.19 -6.39
N ALA A 70 2.88 -14.87 -5.38
CA ALA A 70 3.34 -14.17 -4.17
C ALA A 70 4.40 -14.97 -3.39
N SER A 71 5.40 -14.27 -2.89
CA SER A 71 6.45 -14.81 -2.02
C SER A 71 6.08 -14.77 -0.53
N GLY A 72 5.10 -13.94 -0.16
CA GLY A 72 4.78 -13.60 1.23
C GLY A 72 5.56 -12.40 1.77
N HIS A 73 6.48 -11.83 0.99
CA HIS A 73 7.23 -10.61 1.35
C HIS A 73 6.61 -9.33 0.80
N GLU A 74 5.49 -9.42 0.10
CA GLU A 74 4.76 -8.26 -0.40
C GLU A 74 4.21 -7.44 0.79
N ALA A 75 4.36 -6.12 0.70
CA ALA A 75 3.83 -5.19 1.69
C ALA A 75 2.74 -4.33 1.05
N MET A 76 1.81 -3.88 1.88
CA MET A 76 0.94 -2.79 1.51
C MET A 76 1.77 -1.52 1.21
N CYS A 77 1.43 -0.83 0.14
CA CYS A 77 2.01 0.46 -0.21
C CYS A 77 1.66 1.50 0.86
N ALA A 78 2.68 2.12 1.46
CA ALA A 78 2.49 3.15 2.48
C ALA A 78 1.78 4.41 1.96
N GLY A 79 1.98 4.79 0.70
CA GLY A 79 1.27 5.93 0.09
C GLY A 79 -0.23 5.66 -0.06
N ALA A 80 -0.58 4.45 -0.51
CA ALA A 80 -1.97 4.01 -0.59
C ALA A 80 -2.61 3.88 0.80
N ALA A 81 -1.89 3.30 1.78
CA ALA A 81 -2.37 3.20 3.15
C ALA A 81 -2.62 4.59 3.76
N ALA A 82 -1.70 5.53 3.58
CA ALA A 82 -1.87 6.91 4.05
C ALA A 82 -3.05 7.61 3.36
N TYR A 83 -3.24 7.40 2.05
CA TYR A 83 -4.39 7.91 1.31
C TYR A 83 -5.72 7.39 1.87
N LEU A 84 -5.82 6.07 2.12
CA LEU A 84 -6.99 5.46 2.73
C LEU A 84 -7.25 5.96 4.15
N MET A 85 -6.20 6.13 4.97
CA MET A 85 -6.34 6.69 6.32
C MET A 85 -6.86 8.13 6.29
N LYS A 86 -6.36 8.96 5.37
CA LYS A 86 -6.84 10.33 5.16
C LYS A 86 -8.32 10.38 4.79
N ASN A 87 -8.78 9.41 4.02
CA ASN A 87 -10.17 9.25 3.60
C ASN A 87 -11.04 8.44 4.59
N ARG A 88 -10.48 8.00 5.73
CA ARG A 88 -11.14 7.17 6.74
C ARG A 88 -11.72 5.85 6.18
N SER A 89 -11.06 5.30 5.17
CA SER A 89 -11.45 4.06 4.49
C SER A 89 -10.38 2.97 4.64
N PRO A 90 -10.00 2.54 5.86
CA PRO A 90 -9.00 1.49 6.03
C PRO A 90 -9.51 0.14 5.51
N THR A 91 -8.62 -0.62 4.86
CA THR A 91 -8.94 -1.98 4.40
C THR A 91 -9.27 -2.91 5.57
N VAL A 92 -9.87 -4.07 5.28
CA VAL A 92 -10.08 -5.16 6.26
C VAL A 92 -8.77 -5.52 6.96
N ALA A 93 -7.67 -5.66 6.21
CA ALA A 93 -6.37 -5.99 6.76
C ALA A 93 -5.85 -4.93 7.76
N MET A 94 -6.04 -3.65 7.45
CA MET A 94 -5.69 -2.54 8.36
C MET A 94 -6.54 -2.56 9.62
N ARG A 95 -7.87 -2.71 9.49
CA ARG A 95 -8.78 -2.78 10.64
C ARG A 95 -8.45 -3.95 11.57
N PHE A 96 -8.16 -5.11 11.01
CA PHE A 96 -7.75 -6.27 11.81
C PHE A 96 -6.43 -5.98 12.54
N ALA A 97 -5.44 -5.42 11.85
CA ALA A 97 -4.18 -5.04 12.45
C ALA A 97 -4.33 -4.01 13.58
N PHE A 98 -5.27 -3.07 13.46
CA PHE A 98 -5.57 -2.11 14.52
C PHE A 98 -6.19 -2.81 15.74
N ALA A 99 -7.13 -3.73 15.50
CA ALA A 99 -7.80 -4.48 16.56
C ALA A 99 -6.83 -5.40 17.32
N THR A 100 -5.83 -5.98 16.65
CA THR A 100 -4.85 -6.88 17.27
C THR A 100 -3.61 -6.16 17.80
N GLY A 101 -3.46 -4.87 17.53
CA GLY A 101 -2.27 -4.09 17.89
C GLY A 101 -1.05 -4.32 16.98
N ALA A 102 -1.23 -4.98 15.84
CA ALA A 102 -0.17 -5.18 14.84
C ALA A 102 0.20 -3.89 14.08
N ALA A 103 -0.71 -2.90 14.07
CA ALA A 103 -0.50 -1.56 13.56
C ALA A 103 -1.37 -0.57 14.36
N THR A 104 -1.10 0.73 14.25
CA THR A 104 -1.95 1.79 14.81
C THR A 104 -2.51 2.69 13.71
N PRO A 105 -3.71 3.28 13.89
CA PRO A 105 -4.24 4.26 12.94
C PRO A 105 -3.29 5.43 12.67
N SER A 106 -2.51 5.83 13.68
CA SER A 106 -1.55 6.94 13.61
C SER A 106 -0.24 6.60 12.89
N ASP A 107 -0.03 5.34 12.47
CA ASP A 107 1.23 4.90 11.87
C ASP A 107 1.60 5.65 10.56
N TRP A 108 0.64 6.33 9.93
CA TRP A 108 0.82 7.08 8.67
C TRP A 108 0.58 8.58 8.83
N ASP A 109 0.39 9.11 10.04
CA ASP A 109 0.08 10.52 10.28
C ASP A 109 1.21 11.45 9.83
N ASP A 110 2.47 11.05 10.05
CA ASP A 110 3.68 11.77 9.65
C ASP A 110 3.71 12.15 8.16
N VAL A 111 3.07 11.35 7.32
CA VAL A 111 3.11 11.50 5.86
C VAL A 111 1.80 12.06 5.30
N ALA A 112 0.73 12.16 6.10
CA ALA A 112 -0.61 12.51 5.62
C ALA A 112 -0.65 13.85 4.85
N ALA A 113 0.13 14.85 5.29
CA ALA A 113 0.21 16.16 4.63
C ALA A 113 0.86 16.09 3.23
N SER A 114 1.75 15.11 3.01
CA SER A 114 2.47 14.91 1.74
C SER A 114 1.71 14.09 0.71
N ILE A 115 0.58 13.48 1.11
CA ILE A 115 -0.23 12.61 0.27
C ILE A 115 -1.34 13.41 -0.41
N ILE A 116 -1.62 13.07 -1.67
CA ILE A 116 -2.73 13.61 -2.46
C ILE A 116 -4.07 13.60 -1.69
N ASP A 117 -4.98 14.50 -2.07
CA ASP A 117 -6.27 14.68 -1.38
C ASP A 117 -7.27 13.57 -1.74
#